data_AF-A0A8T5U0R7-F1
#
_entry.id   AF-A0A8T5U0R7-F1
#
_cell.length_a   1.000
_cell.length_b   1.000
_cell.length_c   1.000
_cell.angle_alpha   90.00
_cell.angle_beta   90.00
_cell.angle_gamma   90.00
#
_symmetry.space_group_name_H-M   'P 1'
#
loop_
_entity.id
_entity.type
_entity.pdbx_description
1 polymer ?
#
loop_
_entity_poly.entity_id
_entity_poly.type
_entity_poly.pdbx_seq_one_letter_code
_entity_poly.pdbx_strand_id
1 'polypeptide(L)'
;MSRLLKKKTAYIIIGLAVACLILGPLFGIFLDKLNIYEQNPEIIQEDSSSGMTKAFAHPVTLSKDQKLIIEISEFYPNSSVTIKIIAKSVYDRAYSLNSTPGGISGLEFVYSEFGWGSSPAGSTVGTSALSLPSSGIYFYIEFMGDRVGDSLISWPGDYYVIVYGSNSGPSSNTNVPFDITIKVDGPGQTLNNFLIFIGAFIIIIYVMAALISVLKANYLR
;
A
#
# COMPACT_ATOMS: atom_id res chain seq x y z
N MET A 1 13.74 44.06 24.05
CA MET A 1 13.92 42.60 24.14
C MET A 1 15.39 42.29 24.39
N SER A 2 15.75 41.59 25.48
CA SER A 2 17.16 41.38 25.85
C SER A 2 17.90 40.51 24.81
N ARG A 3 19.21 40.74 24.65
CA ARG A 3 20.08 40.03 23.68
C ARG A 3 20.05 38.50 23.89
N LEU A 4 19.77 38.07 25.11
CA LEU A 4 19.64 36.68 25.55
C LEU A 4 18.33 36.03 25.06
N LEU A 5 17.21 36.77 25.09
CA LEU A 5 15.93 36.33 24.53
C LEU A 5 16.02 36.11 23.02
N LYS A 6 16.68 37.03 22.28
CA LYS A 6 16.88 36.90 20.82
C LYS A 6 17.66 35.64 20.42
N LYS A 7 18.71 35.28 21.19
CA LYS A 7 19.49 34.06 20.95
C LYS A 7 18.67 32.80 21.20
N LYS A 8 17.93 32.73 22.33
CA LYS A 8 17.07 31.58 22.64
C LYS A 8 16.00 31.36 21.57
N THR A 9 15.34 32.42 21.11
CA THR A 9 14.33 32.34 20.04
C THR A 9 14.94 31.88 18.72
N ALA A 10 16.13 32.34 18.36
CA ALA A 10 16.84 31.89 17.16
C ALA A 10 17.16 30.38 17.19
N TYR A 11 17.65 29.86 18.32
CA TYR A 11 17.92 28.43 18.47
C TYR A 11 16.65 27.58 18.36
N ILE A 12 15.52 28.05 18.89
CA ILE A 12 14.24 27.34 18.78
C ILE A 12 13.78 27.29 17.32
N ILE A 13 13.85 28.42 16.60
CA ILE A 13 13.42 28.50 15.18
C ILE A 13 14.29 27.58 14.30
N ILE A 14 15.61 27.65 14.45
CA ILE A 14 16.54 26.81 13.70
C ILE A 14 16.37 25.33 14.09
N GLY A 15 16.19 25.05 15.38
CA GLY A 15 15.94 23.70 15.88
C GLY A 15 14.68 23.08 15.28
N LEU A 16 13.58 23.85 15.18
CA LEU A 16 12.34 23.41 14.54
C LEU A 16 12.54 23.13 13.05
N ALA A 17 13.27 24.00 12.33
CA ALA A 17 13.56 23.80 10.92
C ALA A 17 14.37 22.52 10.67
N VAL A 18 15.43 22.31 11.46
CA VAL A 18 16.25 21.09 11.38
C VAL A 18 15.42 19.85 11.73
N ALA A 19 14.56 19.93 12.74
CA ALA A 19 13.66 18.84 13.07
C ALA A 19 12.73 18.48 11.90
N CYS A 20 12.11 19.47 11.24
CA CYS A 20 11.29 19.23 10.05
C CYS A 20 12.09 18.60 8.89
N LEU A 21 13.32 19.05 8.65
CA LEU A 21 14.19 18.51 7.59
C LEU A 21 14.65 17.07 7.86
N ILE A 22 14.79 16.67 9.13
CA ILE A 22 15.15 15.29 9.51
C ILE A 22 13.92 14.39 9.56
N LEU A 23 12.82 14.88 10.13
CA LEU A 23 11.59 14.11 10.28
C LEU A 23 10.88 13.88 8.95
N GLY A 24 11.01 14.80 7.99
CA GLY A 24 10.42 14.66 6.65
C GLY A 24 10.81 13.35 5.96
N PRO A 25 12.11 13.09 5.72
CA PRO A 25 12.57 11.83 5.14
C PRO A 25 12.19 10.60 5.97
N LEU A 26 12.26 10.68 7.30
CA LEU A 26 11.89 9.56 8.17
C LEU A 26 10.42 9.19 8.00
N PHE A 27 9.51 10.15 8.16
CA PHE A 27 8.08 9.92 7.95
C PHE A 27 7.77 9.52 6.51
N GLY A 28 8.52 10.06 5.54
CA GLY A 28 8.41 9.67 4.14
C GLY A 28 8.59 8.18 3.94
N ILE A 29 9.68 7.63 4.48
CA ILE A 29 10.01 6.20 4.37
C ILE A 29 9.00 5.35 5.14
N PHE A 30 8.64 5.74 6.37
CA PHE A 30 7.76 4.93 7.22
C PHE A 30 6.30 4.93 6.77
N LEU A 31 5.85 5.94 6.03
CA LEU A 31 4.47 6.10 5.59
C LEU A 31 4.32 5.98 4.07
N ASP A 32 5.36 5.51 3.38
CA ASP A 32 5.33 5.31 1.92
C ASP A 32 4.33 4.22 1.54
N LYS A 33 4.23 3.16 2.35
CA LYS A 33 3.28 2.07 2.19
C LYS A 33 2.62 1.78 3.52
N LEU A 34 1.29 1.71 3.52
CA LEU A 34 0.50 1.41 4.71
C LEU A 34 -0.06 0.00 4.58
N ASN A 35 0.30 -0.88 5.52
CA ASN A 35 -0.36 -2.18 5.67
C ASN A 35 -1.79 -1.92 6.17
N ILE A 36 -2.79 -2.26 5.37
CA ILE A 36 -4.20 -2.14 5.74
C ILE A 36 -4.77 -3.46 6.25
N TYR A 37 -4.12 -4.58 5.90
CA TYR A 37 -4.43 -5.91 6.42
C TYR A 37 -3.19 -6.79 6.38
N GLU A 38 -2.98 -7.59 7.43
CA GLU A 38 -1.87 -8.52 7.54
C GLU A 38 -2.28 -9.68 8.45
N GLN A 39 -2.21 -10.91 7.92
CA GLN A 39 -2.63 -12.09 8.65
C GLN A 39 -1.89 -13.33 8.13
N ASN A 40 -1.18 -14.01 9.05
CA ASN A 40 -0.34 -15.17 8.75
C ASN A 40 -0.50 -16.24 9.87
N PRO A 41 -1.32 -17.30 9.70
CA PRO A 41 -2.19 -17.58 8.56
C PRO A 41 -3.58 -16.96 8.69
N GLU A 42 -4.19 -16.68 7.53
CA GLU A 42 -5.62 -16.56 7.32
C GLU A 42 -6.18 -17.93 6.89
N ILE A 43 -7.40 -18.27 7.32
CA ILE A 43 -8.00 -19.58 7.05
C ILE A 43 -9.39 -19.40 6.45
N ILE A 44 -9.61 -19.97 5.27
CA ILE A 44 -10.93 -20.16 4.67
C ILE A 44 -11.30 -21.65 4.66
N GLN A 45 -12.56 -21.95 4.36
CA GLN A 45 -13.00 -23.33 4.14
C GLN A 45 -12.89 -23.70 2.65
N GLU A 46 -12.73 -24.99 2.34
CA GLU A 46 -12.64 -25.52 0.98
C GLU A 46 -13.86 -25.16 0.12
N ASP A 47 -15.02 -25.03 0.75
CA ASP A 47 -16.24 -24.60 0.08
C ASP A 47 -16.27 -23.07 -0.22
N SER A 48 -15.21 -22.33 0.09
CA SER A 48 -14.99 -20.94 -0.38
C SER A 48 -15.06 -20.82 -1.90
N SER A 49 -14.71 -21.88 -2.62
CA SER A 49 -14.85 -21.97 -4.08
C SER A 49 -16.30 -22.04 -4.56
N SER A 50 -17.26 -22.38 -3.69
CA SER A 50 -18.67 -22.58 -4.04
C SER A 50 -19.53 -21.32 -3.99
N GLY A 51 -19.12 -20.29 -3.24
CA GLY A 51 -19.90 -19.07 -3.08
C GLY A 51 -19.15 -17.91 -2.42
N MET A 52 -19.43 -16.69 -2.87
CA MET A 52 -18.83 -15.45 -2.38
C MET A 52 -19.00 -15.22 -0.87
N THR A 53 -20.03 -15.77 -0.22
CA THR A 53 -20.22 -15.59 1.22
C THR A 53 -19.22 -16.40 2.06
N LYS A 54 -18.51 -17.34 1.44
CA LYS A 54 -17.54 -18.25 2.09
C LYS A 54 -16.09 -17.96 1.68
N ALA A 55 -15.90 -17.16 0.63
CA ALA A 55 -14.58 -16.69 0.24
C ALA A 55 -14.10 -15.58 1.19
N PHE A 56 -12.79 -15.49 1.38
CA PHE A 56 -12.19 -14.33 2.02
C PHE A 56 -12.42 -13.11 1.13
N ALA A 57 -12.75 -11.99 1.75
CA ALA A 57 -12.99 -10.72 1.07
C ALA A 57 -12.53 -9.56 1.93
N HIS A 58 -11.59 -8.75 1.42
CA HIS A 58 -11.15 -7.53 2.08
C HIS A 58 -11.45 -6.30 1.21
N PRO A 59 -12.21 -5.32 1.72
CA PRO A 59 -12.48 -4.08 1.00
C PRO A 59 -11.22 -3.20 0.94
N VAL A 60 -10.99 -2.56 -0.20
CA VAL A 60 -9.88 -1.63 -0.42
C VAL A 60 -10.39 -0.43 -1.19
N THR A 61 -10.05 0.78 -0.74
CA THR A 61 -10.33 2.01 -1.49
C THR A 61 -9.04 2.58 -2.04
N LEU A 62 -9.01 2.84 -3.35
CA LEU A 62 -7.89 3.49 -4.03
C LEU A 62 -8.26 4.93 -4.38
N SER A 63 -7.42 5.87 -3.96
CA SER A 63 -7.43 7.26 -4.42
C SER A 63 -6.64 7.39 -5.72
N LYS A 64 -6.71 8.57 -6.32
CA LYS A 64 -5.97 8.87 -7.54
C LYS A 64 -4.48 8.64 -7.32
N ASP A 65 -3.83 7.99 -8.29
CA ASP A 65 -2.40 7.68 -8.32
C ASP A 65 -1.92 6.73 -7.19
N GLN A 66 -2.83 6.08 -6.46
CA GLN A 66 -2.47 5.05 -5.48
C GLN A 66 -2.41 3.67 -6.13
N LYS A 67 -1.46 2.85 -5.67
CA LYS A 67 -1.34 1.43 -5.95
C LYS A 67 -1.75 0.59 -4.74
N LEU A 68 -2.45 -0.50 -5.02
CA LEU A 68 -2.64 -1.64 -4.14
C LEU A 68 -1.51 -2.64 -4.36
N ILE A 69 -0.86 -3.05 -3.28
CA ILE A 69 0.17 -4.09 -3.28
C ILE A 69 -0.35 -5.23 -2.41
N ILE A 70 -0.45 -6.43 -2.99
CA ILE A 70 -0.84 -7.62 -2.25
C ILE A 70 0.32 -8.60 -2.27
N GLU A 71 0.62 -9.10 -1.10
CA GLU A 71 1.65 -10.05 -0.80
C GLU A 71 0.93 -11.31 -0.34
N ILE A 72 1.01 -12.40 -1.11
CA ILE A 72 0.25 -13.63 -0.84
C ILE A 72 1.13 -14.85 -1.01
N SER A 73 0.96 -15.84 -0.14
CA SER A 73 1.67 -17.11 -0.23
C SER A 73 0.85 -18.29 0.29
N GLU A 74 1.14 -19.45 -0.29
CA GLU A 74 0.54 -20.74 0.02
C GLU A 74 1.70 -21.73 0.20
N PHE A 75 1.97 -22.13 1.44
CA PHE A 75 3.04 -23.08 1.81
C PHE A 75 2.49 -24.37 2.42
N TYR A 76 1.19 -24.61 2.31
CA TYR A 76 0.47 -25.61 3.10
C TYR A 76 0.12 -26.83 2.24
N PRO A 77 0.52 -28.05 2.64
CA PRO A 77 0.26 -29.25 1.86
C PRO A 77 -1.22 -29.43 1.54
N ASN A 78 -1.51 -29.82 0.29
CA ASN A 78 -2.84 -30.09 -0.23
C ASN A 78 -3.77 -28.87 -0.33
N SER A 79 -3.29 -27.65 -0.07
CA SER A 79 -4.09 -26.44 -0.25
C SER A 79 -3.79 -25.79 -1.60
N SER A 80 -4.80 -25.17 -2.19
CA SER A 80 -4.63 -24.29 -3.34
C SER A 80 -5.49 -23.06 -3.13
N VAL A 81 -4.90 -21.89 -3.35
CA VAL A 81 -5.61 -20.61 -3.26
C VAL A 81 -5.55 -19.85 -4.56
N THR A 82 -6.65 -19.17 -4.86
CA THR A 82 -6.80 -18.28 -6.01
C THR A 82 -7.20 -16.91 -5.51
N ILE A 83 -6.45 -15.90 -5.94
CA ILE A 83 -6.73 -14.51 -5.66
C ILE A 83 -7.36 -13.82 -6.87
N LYS A 84 -8.29 -12.91 -6.60
CA LYS A 84 -9.00 -12.09 -7.59
C LYS A 84 -9.26 -10.71 -7.01
N ILE A 85 -9.21 -9.68 -7.86
CA ILE A 85 -9.58 -8.31 -7.48
C ILE A 85 -10.82 -7.92 -8.30
N ILE A 86 -11.83 -7.37 -7.66
CA ILE A 86 -13.06 -6.92 -8.33
C ILE A 86 -13.51 -5.56 -7.81
N ALA A 87 -14.22 -4.80 -8.64
CA ALA A 87 -14.89 -3.58 -8.21
C ALA A 87 -15.99 -3.89 -7.18
N LYS A 88 -16.22 -2.98 -6.23
CA LYS A 88 -17.27 -3.11 -5.20
C LYS A 88 -18.65 -3.42 -5.76
N SER A 89 -19.05 -2.78 -6.87
CA SER A 89 -20.35 -3.03 -7.51
C SER A 89 -20.50 -4.48 -8.00
N VAL A 90 -19.41 -5.09 -8.46
CA VAL A 90 -19.37 -6.51 -8.87
C VAL A 90 -19.42 -7.41 -7.63
N TYR A 91 -18.66 -7.07 -6.58
CA TYR A 91 -18.69 -7.80 -5.31
C TYR A 91 -20.08 -7.83 -4.69
N ASP A 92 -20.72 -6.67 -4.51
CA ASP A 92 -22.03 -6.56 -3.83
C ASP A 92 -23.10 -7.40 -4.55
N ARG A 93 -23.09 -7.38 -5.88
CA ARG A 93 -23.98 -8.22 -6.70
C ARG A 93 -23.65 -9.71 -6.55
N ALA A 94 -22.39 -10.09 -6.64
CA ALA A 94 -21.98 -11.48 -6.54
C ALA A 94 -22.22 -12.06 -5.14
N TYR A 95 -21.98 -11.27 -4.10
CA TYR A 95 -22.24 -11.63 -2.71
C TYR A 95 -23.73 -11.83 -2.44
N SER A 96 -24.58 -10.89 -2.88
CA SER A 96 -26.04 -11.00 -2.71
C SER A 96 -26.65 -12.21 -3.43
N LEU A 97 -26.07 -12.62 -4.56
CA LEU A 97 -26.45 -13.83 -5.30
C LEU A 97 -25.71 -15.08 -4.84
N ASN A 98 -24.81 -14.96 -3.85
CA ASN A 98 -23.83 -15.97 -3.45
C ASN A 98 -23.20 -16.72 -4.63
N SER A 99 -22.78 -15.97 -5.64
CA SER A 99 -22.21 -16.51 -6.88
C SER A 99 -20.89 -17.22 -6.61
N THR A 100 -20.55 -18.21 -7.42
CA THR A 100 -19.26 -18.90 -7.37
C THR A 100 -18.12 -17.94 -7.76
N PRO A 101 -17.08 -17.74 -6.93
CA PRO A 101 -15.99 -16.81 -7.23
C PRO A 101 -15.29 -17.04 -8.58
N GLY A 102 -15.17 -18.31 -9.01
CA GLY A 102 -14.58 -18.69 -10.30
C GLY A 102 -15.36 -18.17 -11.51
N GLY A 103 -16.68 -17.98 -11.39
CA GLY A 103 -17.56 -17.51 -12.49
C GLY A 103 -17.63 -15.98 -12.64
N ILE A 104 -16.98 -15.23 -11.76
CA ILE A 104 -16.97 -13.76 -11.78
C ILE A 104 -15.70 -13.28 -12.49
N SER A 105 -15.81 -12.39 -13.46
CA SER A 105 -14.62 -11.78 -14.08
C SER A 105 -13.91 -10.85 -13.09
N GLY A 106 -12.60 -11.06 -12.91
CA GLY A 106 -11.74 -10.15 -12.15
C GLY A 106 -11.30 -8.95 -12.98
N LEU A 107 -10.77 -7.93 -12.32
CA LEU A 107 -10.01 -6.86 -12.94
C LEU A 107 -8.56 -7.32 -13.13
N GLU A 108 -7.92 -6.82 -14.18
CA GLU A 108 -6.54 -7.20 -14.47
C GLU A 108 -5.56 -6.56 -13.47
N PHE A 109 -4.57 -7.35 -13.06
CA PHE A 109 -3.46 -6.92 -12.23
C PHE A 109 -2.14 -7.51 -12.74
N VAL A 110 -1.04 -6.93 -12.30
CA VAL A 110 0.32 -7.44 -12.54
C VAL A 110 0.74 -8.25 -11.33
N TYR A 111 1.50 -9.32 -11.54
CA TYR A 111 2.06 -10.12 -10.45
C TYR A 111 3.53 -10.45 -10.72
N SER A 112 4.24 -10.91 -9.71
CA SER A 112 5.61 -11.39 -9.84
C SER A 112 5.93 -12.33 -8.69
N GLU A 113 6.66 -13.40 -9.00
CA GLU A 113 7.20 -14.29 -7.99
C GLU A 113 8.28 -13.58 -7.17
N PHE A 114 8.35 -13.88 -5.89
CA PHE A 114 9.44 -13.40 -5.05
C PHE A 114 10.77 -14.04 -5.47
N GLY A 115 11.74 -13.19 -5.80
CA GLY A 115 13.12 -13.59 -6.02
C GLY A 115 14.04 -12.90 -5.02
N TRP A 116 14.86 -13.68 -4.31
CA TRP A 116 15.87 -13.14 -3.39
C TRP A 116 16.86 -12.23 -4.14
N GLY A 117 16.99 -10.99 -3.69
CA GLY A 117 17.93 -10.02 -4.27
C GLY A 117 17.50 -9.40 -5.60
N SER A 118 16.30 -9.73 -6.09
CA SER A 118 15.67 -9.06 -7.23
C SER A 118 14.49 -8.23 -6.75
N SER A 119 14.38 -6.97 -7.21
CA SER A 119 13.10 -6.28 -7.14
C SER A 119 12.07 -7.12 -7.90
N PRO A 120 10.81 -7.22 -7.44
CA PRO A 120 9.78 -7.93 -8.17
C PRO A 120 9.75 -7.38 -9.61
N ALA A 121 10.22 -8.19 -10.57
CA ALA A 121 10.16 -7.82 -11.96
C ALA A 121 8.71 -8.02 -12.34
N GLY A 122 7.94 -6.93 -12.41
CA GLY A 122 6.52 -7.00 -12.75
C GLY A 122 6.36 -7.90 -13.97
N SER A 123 5.66 -9.02 -13.80
CA SER A 123 5.30 -9.83 -14.94
C SER A 123 4.52 -8.93 -15.88
N THR A 124 4.95 -8.81 -17.13
CA THR A 124 4.12 -8.15 -18.15
C THR A 124 2.84 -8.95 -18.42
N VAL A 125 2.71 -10.15 -17.85
CA VAL A 125 1.50 -10.97 -17.91
C VAL A 125 0.46 -10.38 -16.95
N GLY A 126 -0.46 -9.59 -17.50
CA GLY A 126 -1.68 -9.26 -16.80
C GLY A 126 -2.55 -10.50 -16.62
N THR A 127 -3.16 -10.62 -15.45
CA THR A 127 -4.17 -11.64 -15.20
C THR A 127 -5.32 -11.04 -14.38
N SER A 128 -6.52 -11.59 -14.54
CA SER A 128 -7.69 -11.23 -13.73
C SER A 128 -7.91 -12.16 -12.55
N ALA A 129 -7.14 -13.25 -12.47
CA ALA A 129 -7.10 -14.17 -11.34
C ALA A 129 -5.73 -14.88 -11.31
N LEU A 130 -5.23 -15.18 -10.11
CA LEU A 130 -3.97 -15.91 -9.95
C LEU A 130 -4.18 -17.06 -8.99
N SER A 131 -4.07 -18.29 -9.49
CA SER A 131 -3.98 -19.48 -8.65
C SER A 131 -2.53 -19.69 -8.27
N LEU A 132 -2.25 -19.78 -6.96
CA LEU A 132 -0.89 -19.98 -6.47
C LEU A 132 -0.45 -21.43 -6.79
N PRO A 133 0.79 -21.62 -7.30
CA PRO A 133 1.34 -22.95 -7.48
C PRO A 133 1.53 -23.61 -6.11
N SER A 134 1.29 -24.91 -6.03
CA SER A 134 1.37 -25.73 -4.80
C SER A 134 2.82 -25.99 -4.35
N SER A 135 3.70 -25.00 -4.48
CA SER A 135 5.15 -25.11 -4.34
C SER A 135 5.72 -24.21 -3.26
N GLY A 136 4.89 -23.56 -2.43
CA GLY A 136 5.42 -22.72 -1.37
C GLY A 136 6.12 -21.49 -1.92
N ILE A 137 5.45 -20.74 -2.80
CA ILE A 137 6.02 -19.52 -3.39
C ILE A 137 5.19 -18.32 -2.97
N TYR A 138 5.90 -17.25 -2.69
CA TYR A 138 5.34 -15.95 -2.39
C TYR A 138 5.19 -15.12 -3.65
N PHE A 139 4.05 -14.46 -3.79
CA PHE A 139 3.73 -13.59 -4.92
C PHE A 139 3.49 -12.16 -4.46
N TYR A 140 4.03 -11.23 -5.25
CA TYR A 140 3.70 -9.81 -5.19
C TYR A 140 2.71 -9.51 -6.30
N ILE A 141 1.61 -8.83 -5.97
CA ILE A 141 0.59 -8.36 -6.90
C ILE A 141 0.52 -6.85 -6.82
N GLU A 142 0.47 -6.20 -7.98
CA GLU A 142 0.29 -4.77 -8.14
C GLU A 142 -1.00 -4.47 -8.90
N PHE A 143 -1.81 -3.58 -8.34
CA PHE A 143 -3.08 -3.17 -8.92
C PHE A 143 -3.29 -1.66 -8.72
N MET A 144 -3.73 -0.96 -9.77
CA MET A 144 -4.02 0.49 -9.69
C MET A 144 -5.46 0.83 -10.09
N GLY A 145 -6.31 -0.16 -10.34
CA GLY A 145 -7.70 0.06 -10.77
C GLY A 145 -8.06 -0.72 -12.02
N ASP A 146 -7.14 -0.86 -12.97
CA ASP A 146 -7.23 -1.79 -14.12
C ASP A 146 -5.88 -1.92 -14.85
N ARG A 147 -5.83 -2.67 -15.96
CA ARG A 147 -4.67 -2.76 -16.87
C ARG A 147 -5.12 -2.62 -18.34
N VAL A 148 -4.27 -2.00 -19.16
CA VAL A 148 -4.40 -2.00 -20.63
C VAL A 148 -3.02 -2.25 -21.25
N GLY A 149 -2.88 -3.35 -21.98
CA GLY A 149 -1.57 -3.78 -22.47
C GLY A 149 -0.60 -3.91 -21.30
N ASP A 150 0.65 -3.50 -21.44
CA ASP A 150 1.66 -3.64 -20.37
C ASP A 150 1.63 -2.54 -19.30
N SER A 151 0.54 -1.77 -19.20
CA SER A 151 0.43 -0.62 -18.30
C SER A 151 -0.70 -0.76 -17.29
N LEU A 152 -0.39 -0.49 -16.02
CA LEU A 152 -1.40 -0.31 -14.98
C LEU A 152 -2.08 1.05 -15.14
N ILE A 153 -3.41 1.06 -15.09
CA ILE A 153 -4.21 2.27 -15.14
C ILE A 153 -4.63 2.63 -13.73
N SER A 154 -4.31 3.86 -13.32
CA SER A 154 -4.85 4.43 -12.08
C SER A 154 -6.33 4.76 -12.24
N TRP A 155 -7.18 3.90 -11.72
CA TRP A 155 -8.60 4.15 -11.57
C TRP A 155 -8.94 4.20 -10.09
N PRO A 156 -9.24 5.38 -9.52
CA PRO A 156 -9.69 5.47 -8.14
C PRO A 156 -11.08 4.85 -7.97
N GLY A 157 -11.31 4.20 -6.83
CA GLY A 157 -12.58 3.54 -6.54
C GLY A 157 -12.50 2.57 -5.37
N ASP A 158 -13.62 1.90 -5.11
CA ASP A 158 -13.73 0.84 -4.11
C ASP A 158 -13.65 -0.54 -4.78
N TYR A 159 -12.80 -1.38 -4.22
CA TYR A 159 -12.45 -2.71 -4.72
C TYR A 159 -12.51 -3.73 -3.59
N TYR A 160 -12.52 -5.01 -3.96
CA TYR A 160 -12.38 -6.12 -3.04
C TYR A 160 -11.28 -7.05 -3.50
N VAL A 161 -10.41 -7.42 -2.57
CA VAL A 161 -9.47 -8.53 -2.70
C VAL A 161 -10.18 -9.79 -2.24
N ILE A 162 -10.33 -10.75 -3.15
CA ILE A 162 -11.03 -12.01 -2.91
C ILE A 162 -10.02 -13.15 -2.96
N VAL A 163 -10.05 -14.02 -1.95
CA VAL A 163 -9.27 -15.26 -1.91
C VAL A 163 -10.21 -16.44 -1.67
N TYR A 164 -10.12 -17.44 -2.52
CA TYR A 164 -10.86 -18.69 -2.43
C TYR A 164 -9.96 -19.86 -2.79
N GLY A 165 -10.32 -21.07 -2.40
CA GLY A 165 -9.42 -22.20 -2.60
C GLY A 165 -10.06 -23.56 -2.41
N SER A 166 -9.22 -24.58 -2.42
CA SER A 166 -9.59 -25.97 -2.19
C SER A 166 -8.55 -26.69 -1.33
N ASN A 167 -8.96 -27.73 -0.61
CA ASN A 167 -8.06 -28.60 0.14
C ASN A 167 -8.20 -30.05 -0.34
N SER A 168 -7.20 -30.60 -1.02
CA SER A 168 -7.18 -31.99 -1.51
C SER A 168 -6.76 -33.02 -0.45
N GLY A 169 -6.71 -32.61 0.82
CA GLY A 169 -6.36 -33.43 1.97
C GLY A 169 -7.49 -34.38 2.40
N PRO A 170 -7.38 -34.99 3.60
CA PRO A 170 -8.44 -35.82 4.15
C PRO A 170 -9.76 -35.03 4.26
N SER A 171 -10.89 -35.68 4.00
CA SER A 171 -12.23 -35.04 4.05
C SER A 171 -12.62 -34.44 5.40
N SER A 172 -11.91 -34.80 6.48
CA SER A 172 -12.07 -34.19 7.81
C SER A 172 -11.36 -32.84 7.94
N ASN A 173 -10.48 -32.48 7.00
CA ASN A 173 -9.76 -31.21 6.98
C ASN A 173 -10.20 -30.37 5.78
N THR A 174 -11.12 -29.45 6.02
CA THR A 174 -11.64 -28.52 5.01
C THR A 174 -10.93 -27.17 5.06
N ASN A 175 -9.91 -26.98 5.90
CA ASN A 175 -9.27 -25.68 6.06
C ASN A 175 -8.29 -25.42 4.91
N VAL A 176 -8.36 -24.24 4.31
CA VAL A 176 -7.43 -23.76 3.31
C VAL A 176 -6.68 -22.56 3.91
N PRO A 177 -5.52 -22.80 4.56
CA PRO A 177 -4.69 -21.74 5.11
C PRO A 177 -3.88 -21.03 4.02
N PHE A 178 -3.66 -19.72 4.19
CA PHE A 178 -2.76 -18.92 3.38
C PHE A 178 -2.26 -17.71 4.17
N ASP A 179 -1.16 -17.14 3.72
CA ASP A 179 -0.57 -15.93 4.30
C ASP A 179 -0.88 -14.75 3.36
N ILE A 180 -1.35 -13.63 3.91
CA ILE A 180 -1.67 -12.45 3.12
C ILE A 180 -1.33 -11.15 3.84
N THR A 181 -0.73 -10.23 3.09
CA THR A 181 -0.55 -8.83 3.47
C THR A 181 -1.08 -7.94 2.35
N ILE A 182 -1.92 -6.97 2.70
CA ILE A 182 -2.50 -6.00 1.78
C ILE A 182 -2.00 -4.61 2.17
N LYS A 183 -1.40 -3.92 1.21
CA LYS A 183 -0.80 -2.59 1.39
C LYS A 183 -1.34 -1.63 0.36
N VAL A 184 -1.43 -0.36 0.73
CA VAL A 184 -1.76 0.74 -0.20
C VAL A 184 -0.67 1.81 -0.08
N ASP A 185 -0.36 2.48 -1.18
CA ASP A 185 0.52 3.65 -1.16
C ASP A 185 0.03 4.67 -0.14
N GLY A 186 0.88 4.99 0.82
CA GLY A 186 0.57 5.93 1.88
C GLY A 186 0.92 7.37 1.50
N PRO A 187 0.65 8.33 2.41
CA PRO A 187 0.94 9.74 2.17
C PRO A 187 2.44 10.08 2.33
N GLY A 188 3.32 9.09 2.50
CA GLY A 188 4.74 9.27 2.85
C GLY A 188 5.45 10.29 1.96
N GLN A 189 5.39 10.14 0.65
CA GLN A 189 6.02 11.09 -0.28
C GLN A 189 5.48 12.51 -0.12
N THR A 190 4.17 12.67 -0.01
CA THR A 190 3.51 13.97 0.20
C THR A 190 3.94 14.60 1.52
N LEU A 191 3.97 13.83 2.60
CA LEU A 191 4.34 14.30 3.93
C LEU A 191 5.83 14.66 4.01
N ASN A 192 6.69 13.88 3.36
CA ASN A 192 8.11 14.17 3.23
C ASN A 192 8.32 15.53 2.54
N ASN A 193 7.74 15.71 1.36
CA ASN A 193 7.83 16.95 0.60
C ASN A 193 7.30 18.14 1.39
N PHE A 194 6.18 17.97 2.09
CA PHE A 194 5.58 19.02 2.93
C PHE A 194 6.48 19.44 4.09
N LEU A 195 7.06 18.48 4.82
CA LEU A 195 7.94 18.75 5.96
C LEU A 195 9.28 19.36 5.53
N ILE A 196 9.86 18.88 4.42
CA ILE A 196 11.05 19.49 3.83
C ILE A 196 10.76 20.94 3.42
N PHE A 197 9.63 21.18 2.77
CA PHE A 197 9.23 22.51 2.33
C PHE A 197 9.07 23.47 3.53
N ILE A 198 8.40 23.05 4.60
CA ILE A 198 8.28 23.85 5.84
C ILE A 198 9.66 24.15 6.44
N GLY A 199 10.52 23.15 6.57
CA GLY A 199 11.86 23.32 7.13
C GLY A 199 12.70 24.33 6.33
N ALA A 200 12.70 24.20 5.00
CA ALA A 200 13.39 25.12 4.10
C ALA A 200 12.80 26.54 4.18
N PHE A 201 11.46 26.67 4.21
CA PHE A 201 10.78 27.95 4.29
C PHE A 201 11.10 28.72 5.57
N ILE A 202 11.16 28.02 6.72
CA ILE A 202 11.56 28.62 8.01
C ILE A 202 12.99 29.19 7.92
N ILE A 203 13.92 28.44 7.31
CA ILE A 203 15.32 28.89 7.13
C ILE A 203 15.36 30.15 6.26
N ILE A 204 14.65 30.17 5.13
CA ILE A 204 14.64 31.31 4.21
C ILE A 204 14.12 32.57 4.90
N ILE A 205 12.98 32.48 5.59
CA ILE A 205 12.41 33.62 6.33
C ILE A 205 13.38 34.11 7.39
N TYR A 206 13.98 33.19 8.15
CA TYR A 206 14.92 33.55 9.20
C TYR A 206 16.16 34.27 8.65
N VAL A 207 16.73 33.78 7.54
CA VAL A 207 17.88 34.41 6.86
C VAL A 207 17.50 35.79 6.32
N MET A 208 16.33 35.95 5.70
CA MET A 208 15.88 37.26 5.22
C MET A 208 15.68 38.26 6.36
N ALA A 209 15.05 37.84 7.47
CA ALA A 209 14.86 38.68 8.64
C ALA A 209 16.21 39.09 9.28
N ALA A 210 17.17 38.16 9.33
CA ALA A 210 18.52 38.44 9.80
C ALA A 210 19.24 39.44 8.89
N LEU A 211 19.18 39.27 7.56
CA LEU A 211 19.75 40.18 6.57
C LEU A 211 19.16 41.58 6.68
N ILE A 212 17.83 41.71 6.77
CA ILE A 212 17.15 43.01 6.97
C ILE A 212 17.62 43.67 8.27
N SER A 213 17.77 42.89 9.34
CA SER A 213 18.27 43.42 10.62
C SER A 213 19.71 43.93 10.52
N VAL A 214 20.58 43.25 9.76
CA VAL A 214 21.97 43.68 9.54
C VAL A 214 22.00 44.94 8.66
N LEU A 215 21.24 44.97 7.58
CA LEU A 215 21.14 46.14 6.69
C LEU A 215 20.65 47.38 7.44
N LYS A 216 19.59 47.27 8.24
CA LYS A 216 19.11 48.38 9.08
C LYS A 216 20.16 48.86 10.08
N ALA A 217 20.92 47.93 10.68
CA ALA A 217 21.97 48.30 11.63
C ALA A 217 23.16 49.04 10.96
N ASN A 218 23.43 48.75 9.69
CA ASN A 218 24.50 49.39 8.93
C ASN A 218 24.06 50.71 8.26
N TYR A 219 22.78 50.87 7.89
CA TYR A 219 22.25 52.09 7.26
C TYR A 219 21.79 53.19 8.23
N LEU A 220 21.57 52.88 9.51
CA LEU A 220 21.21 53.84 10.56
C LEU A 220 22.41 54.31 11.40
N ARG A 221 23.62 54.09 10.89
CA ARG A 221 24.88 54.66 11.39
C ARG A 221 25.32 55.79 10.47
#